data_AF-A0A942RH38-F1
#
_entry.id   AF-A0A942RH38-F1
#
_cell.length_a   1.000
_cell.length_b   1.000
_cell.length_c   1.000
_cell.angle_alpha   90.00
_cell.angle_beta   90.00
_cell.angle_gamma   90.00
#
_symmetry.space_group_name_H-M   'P 1'
#
loop_
_entity.id
_entity.type
_entity.pdbx_description
1 polymer ?
#
loop_
_entity_poly.entity_id
_entity_poly.type
_entity_poly.pdbx_seq_one_letter_code
_entity_poly.pdbx_strand_id
1 'polypeptide(L)' 'MLKKNGTPIPENDMWIAATCKKLNVPLLTQDKHFESEKLRTLIS' A
#
# COMPACT_ATOMS: atom_id res chain seq x y z
N MET A 1 -2.83 -15.29 6.98
CA MET A 1 -3.82 -14.50 7.76
C MET A 1 -3.40 -14.44 9.23
N LEU A 2 -2.80 -13.35 9.68
CA LEU A 2 -2.58 -13.06 11.11
C LEU A 2 -3.34 -11.76 11.42
N LYS A 3 -4.55 -11.93 11.95
CA LYS A 3 -5.42 -10.81 12.36
C LYS A 3 -4.93 -10.31 13.72
N LYS A 4 -4.16 -9.22 13.73
CA LYS A 4 -3.87 -8.44 14.93
C LYS A 4 -4.13 -6.98 14.62
N ASN A 5 -5.27 -6.49 15.12
CA ASN A 5 -5.64 -5.10 15.36
C ASN A 5 -5.23 -4.07 14.28
N GLY A 6 -6.21 -3.70 13.46
CA GLY A 6 -6.08 -2.83 12.29
C GLY A 6 -6.66 -3.58 11.10
N THR A 7 -7.39 -2.90 10.19
CA THR A 7 -7.85 -3.53 8.94
C THR A 7 -6.59 -4.09 8.26
N PRO A 8 -6.40 -5.42 8.20
CA PRO A 8 -5.15 -5.96 7.69
C PRO A 8 -5.07 -5.58 6.23
N ILE A 9 -4.00 -4.88 5.85
CA ILE A 9 -3.71 -4.60 4.45
C ILE A 9 -3.76 -5.95 3.71
N PRO A 10 -4.66 -6.13 2.73
CA PRO A 10 -4.78 -7.34 1.95
C PRO A 10 -3.41 -7.80 1.43
N GLU A 11 -3.23 -9.12 1.24
CA GLU A 11 -1.97 -9.65 0.74
C GLU A 11 -1.55 -9.01 -0.59
N ASN A 12 -2.52 -8.76 -1.47
CA ASN A 12 -2.30 -8.05 -2.74
C ASN A 12 -1.73 -6.65 -2.52
N ASP A 13 -2.22 -5.92 -1.52
CA ASP A 13 -1.81 -4.56 -1.26
C ASP A 13 -0.37 -4.48 -0.73
N MET A 14 0.05 -5.48 0.05
CA MET A 14 1.46 -5.63 0.45
C MET A 14 2.37 -5.86 -0.77
N TRP A 15 1.98 -6.73 -1.71
CA TRP A 15 2.77 -6.99 -2.91
C TRP A 15 2.86 -5.76 -3.82
N ILE A 16 1.77 -5.02 -3.98
CA ILE A 16 1.73 -3.75 -4.73
C ILE A 16 2.67 -2.72 -4.08
N ALA A 17 2.54 -2.49 -2.78
CA ALA A 17 3.40 -1.58 -2.01
C ALA A 17 4.89 -1.94 -2.12
N ALA A 18 5.23 -3.22 -1.92
CA ALA A 18 6.60 -3.71 -2.00
C ALA A 18 7.21 -3.53 -3.39
N THR A 19 6.41 -3.76 -4.44
CA THR A 19 6.85 -3.61 -5.83
C THR A 19 7.13 -2.14 -6.18
N CYS A 20 6.20 -1.23 -5.83
CA CYS A 20 6.40 0.21 -6.03
C CYS A 20 7.62 0.73 -5.26
N LYS A 21 7.83 0.26 -4.02
CA LYS A 21 9.00 0.61 -3.22
C LYS A 21 10.31 0.11 -3.83
N LYS A 22 10.32 -1.14 -4.33
CA LYS A 22 11.51 -1.75 -4.95
C LYS A 22 11.90 -1.04 -6.26
N LEU A 23 10.91 -0.63 -7.04
CA LEU A 23 11.12 0.07 -8.32
C LEU A 23 11.27 1.59 -8.14
N ASN A 24 11.09 2.12 -6.93
CA ASN A 24 11.10 3.54 -6.62
C ASN A 24 10.13 4.37 -7.51
N VAL A 25 8.98 3.79 -7.82
CA VAL A 25 7.91 4.41 -8.62
C VAL A 25 6.75 4.84 -7.72
N PRO A 26 6.00 5.90 -8.08
CA PRO A 26 4.83 6.28 -7.32
C PRO A 26 3.70 5.26 -7.45
N LEU A 27 2.94 5.07 -6.37
CA LEU A 27 1.72 4.26 -6.37
C LEU A 27 0.51 5.17 -6.60
N LEU A 28 -0.17 5.01 -7.73
CA LEU A 28 -1.47 5.64 -7.97
C LEU A 28 -2.57 4.75 -7.39
N THR A 29 -3.29 5.25 -6.40
CA THR A 29 -4.39 4.51 -5.76
C THR A 29 -5.45 5.45 -5.24
N GLN A 30 -6.71 5.00 -5.28
CA GLN A 30 -7.84 5.66 -4.61
C GLN A 30 -8.19 4.98 -3.28
N ASP A 31 -7.45 3.94 -2.92
CA ASP A 31 -7.67 3.18 -1.71
C ASP A 31 -6.97 3.86 -0.51
N LYS A 32 -7.79 4.19 0.49
CA LYS A 32 -7.36 4.81 1.76
C LYS A 32 -6.42 3.92 2.56
N HIS A 33 -6.36 2.62 2.29
CA HIS A 33 -5.40 1.71 2.93
C HIS A 33 -3.94 2.10 2.68
N PHE A 34 -3.65 2.82 1.59
CA PHE A 34 -2.29 3.27 1.25
C PHE A 34 -2.01 4.73 1.64
N GLU A 35 -2.96 5.41 2.25
CA GLU A 35 -2.83 6.81 2.64
C GLU A 35 -1.90 6.99 3.87
N SER A 36 -1.83 5.99 4.76
CA SER A 36 -0.92 5.99 5.92
C SER A 36 0.52 5.61 5.58
N GLU A 37 0.74 5.09 4.38
CA GLU A 37 1.99 4.42 4.05
C GLU A 37 2.96 5.43 3.47
N LYS A 38 4.22 5.43 3.95
CA LYS A 38 5.29 6.35 3.50
C LYS A 38 5.77 6.09 2.06
N LEU A 39 4.90 5.65 1.17
CA LEU A 39 5.15 5.56 -0.26
C LEU A 39 4.81 6.91 -0.90
N ARG A 40 5.52 7.25 -2.00
CA ARG A 40 5.10 8.38 -2.84
C ARG A 40 3.81 7.96 -3.52
N THR A 41 2.68 8.31 -2.96
CA THR A 41 1.38 8.07 -3.56
C THR A 41 1.01 9.25 -4.46
N LEU A 42 0.49 8.95 -5.64
CA LEU A 42 -0.22 9.93 -6.46
C LEU A 42 -1.69 9.69 -6.18
N ILE A 43 -2.39 10.69 -5.67
CA ILE A 43 -3.84 10.64 -5.47
C ILE A 43 -4.46 11.31 -6.70
N SER A 44 -5.37 10.62 -7.38
CA SER A 44 -6.11 11.16 -8.53
C SER A 44 -7.33 11.96 -8.11
#